data_AF-A0A7L1BYV9-F1
#
_entry.id   AF-A0A7L1BYV9-F1
#
_cell.length_a   1.000
_cell.length_b   1.000
_cell.length_c   1.000
_cell.angle_alpha   90.00
_cell.angle_beta   90.00
_cell.angle_gamma   90.00
#
_symmetry.space_group_name_H-M   'P 1'
#
loop_
_entity.id
_entity.type
_entity.pdbx_description
1 polymer ?
#
loop_
_entity_poly.entity_id
_entity_poly.type
_entity_poly.pdbx_seq_one_letter_code
_entity_poly.pdbx_strand_id
1 'polypeptide(L)'
;MALRAHMSSGRLSQGLLLLWALLGTGLCHPDNMTTNFSQDAGTSPPMAMSNRTVQPMEGNYTDITQDCWDYFVDLMRNVTTSELCEWKVISKPYSELQGCLEFWAERLNYSYPNALAEQYIFQSHHRYFHNCTLEHPVYCDPPEDVLLAMIMAPICLIPFLVTLVIWRSKDGKAQ
;
A
#
# COMPACT_ATOMS: atom_id res chain seq x y z
N MET A 1 -42.16 -48.60 -18.89
CA MET A 1 -41.18 -47.63 -19.41
C MET A 1 -41.53 -46.25 -18.86
N ALA A 2 -40.50 -45.46 -18.59
CA ALA A 2 -40.44 -44.46 -17.52
C ALA A 2 -41.27 -43.19 -17.72
N LEU A 3 -41.69 -42.62 -16.59
CA LEU A 3 -42.35 -41.32 -16.42
C LEU A 3 -41.32 -40.19 -16.61
N ARG A 4 -41.59 -39.21 -17.48
CA ARG A 4 -40.78 -38.00 -17.61
C ARG A 4 -41.62 -36.78 -17.22
N ALA A 5 -41.27 -36.17 -16.10
CA ALA A 5 -41.80 -34.89 -15.65
C ALA A 5 -41.12 -33.74 -16.40
N HIS A 6 -41.92 -32.77 -16.84
CA HIS A 6 -41.48 -31.54 -17.48
C HIS A 6 -41.48 -30.42 -16.43
N MET A 7 -40.32 -29.84 -16.13
CA MET A 7 -40.23 -28.63 -15.31
C MET A 7 -39.50 -27.53 -16.08
N SER A 8 -40.20 -26.41 -16.19
CA SER A 8 -39.77 -25.12 -16.73
C SER A 8 -38.51 -24.61 -16.03
N SER A 9 -37.41 -24.43 -16.78
CA SER A 9 -36.14 -23.89 -16.29
C SER A 9 -35.61 -22.85 -17.29
N GLY A 10 -36.10 -21.61 -17.19
CA GLY A 10 -35.72 -20.55 -18.14
C GLY A 10 -35.59 -19.14 -17.56
N ARG A 11 -35.82 -18.94 -16.25
CA ARG A 11 -35.71 -17.61 -15.61
C ARG A 11 -34.73 -17.54 -14.43
N LEU A 12 -34.36 -18.68 -13.83
CA LEU A 12 -33.39 -18.73 -12.73
C LEU A 12 -31.94 -18.56 -13.22
N SER A 13 -31.63 -18.98 -14.45
CA SER A 13 -30.27 -18.89 -15.01
C SER A 13 -29.85 -17.45 -15.31
N GLN A 14 -30.77 -16.60 -15.76
CA GLN A 14 -30.46 -15.23 -16.13
C GLN A 14 -30.22 -14.34 -14.90
N GLY A 15 -30.96 -14.57 -13.80
CA GLY A 15 -30.71 -13.89 -12.52
C GLY A 15 -29.36 -14.28 -11.92
N LEU A 16 -28.96 -15.56 -12.05
CA LEU A 16 -27.66 -16.04 -11.57
C LEU A 16 -26.49 -15.52 -12.41
N LEU A 17 -26.67 -15.39 -13.73
CA LEU A 17 -25.67 -14.80 -14.64
C LEU A 17 -25.49 -13.29 -14.41
N LEU A 18 -26.57 -12.56 -14.12
CA LEU A 18 -26.50 -11.15 -13.72
C LEU A 18 -25.83 -10.99 -12.35
N LEU A 19 -26.09 -11.89 -11.41
CA LEU A 19 -25.40 -11.91 -10.11
C LEU A 19 -23.90 -12.20 -10.27
N TRP A 20 -23.52 -13.11 -11.18
CA TRP A 20 -22.12 -13.38 -11.54
C TRP A 20 -21.45 -12.19 -12.24
N ALA A 21 -22.17 -11.46 -13.10
CA ALA A 21 -21.65 -10.25 -13.74
C ALA A 21 -21.51 -9.07 -12.77
N LEU A 22 -22.40 -8.98 -11.77
CA LEU A 22 -22.37 -7.94 -10.72
C LEU A 22 -21.35 -8.24 -9.61
N LEU A 23 -21.04 -9.52 -9.33
CA LEU A 23 -19.95 -9.92 -8.43
C LEU A 23 -18.59 -10.05 -9.14
N GLY A 24 -18.57 -10.19 -10.47
CA GLY A 24 -17.36 -10.34 -11.28
C GLY A 24 -16.57 -9.06 -11.51
N THR A 25 -17.09 -7.90 -11.12
CA THR A 25 -16.28 -6.71 -10.91
C THR A 25 -15.59 -6.86 -9.56
N GLY A 26 -14.45 -7.57 -9.57
CA GLY A 26 -13.54 -7.62 -8.44
C GLY A 26 -13.27 -6.19 -7.95
N LEU A 27 -13.67 -5.94 -6.70
CA LEU A 27 -13.48 -4.68 -6.01
C LEU A 27 -11.98 -4.45 -5.82
N CYS A 28 -11.32 -3.85 -6.81
CA CYS A 28 -10.18 -2.98 -6.50
C CYS A 28 -10.78 -1.66 -6.04
N HIS A 29 -11.01 -1.53 -4.73
CA HIS A 29 -11.25 -0.22 -4.16
C HIS A 29 -9.90 0.51 -4.16
N PRO A 30 -9.77 1.70 -4.75
CA PRO A 30 -8.65 2.56 -4.40
C PRO A 30 -8.84 2.90 -2.93
N ASP A 31 -7.98 2.39 -2.06
CA ASP A 31 -7.95 2.79 -0.66
C ASP A 31 -7.68 4.30 -0.61
N ASN A 32 -8.74 5.09 -0.48
CA ASN A 32 -8.61 6.44 0.03
C ASN A 32 -8.33 6.28 1.52
N MET A 33 -7.05 6.13 1.86
CA MET A 33 -6.56 5.88 3.21
C MET A 33 -6.89 7.06 4.10
N THR A 34 -8.11 7.07 4.64
CA THR A 34 -8.45 7.88 5.81
C THR A 34 -8.05 7.04 7.03
N THR A 35 -6.75 7.04 7.35
CA THR A 35 -6.25 6.44 8.59
C THR A 35 -6.73 7.27 9.77
N ASN A 36 -7.84 6.86 10.37
CA ASN A 36 -8.11 7.16 11.77
C ASN A 36 -7.06 6.41 12.61
N PHE A 37 -6.09 7.17 13.09
CA PHE A 37 -5.07 6.72 14.03
C PHE A 37 -5.75 6.31 15.35
N SER A 38 -5.93 5.02 15.59
CA SER A 38 -6.23 4.51 16.92
C SER A 38 -4.92 4.41 17.70
N GLN A 39 -4.84 5.15 18.80
CA GLN A 39 -3.72 5.15 19.73
C GLN A 39 -3.67 3.82 20.49
N ASP A 40 -2.68 2.98 20.19
CA ASP A 40 -2.24 1.95 21.12
C ASP A 40 -1.09 2.50 21.97
N ALA A 41 -1.38 2.66 23.26
CA ALA A 41 -0.45 3.12 24.28
C ALA A 41 0.52 2.00 24.66
N GLY A 42 1.62 1.88 23.92
CA GLY A 42 2.79 1.09 24.30
C GLY A 42 3.79 1.94 25.10
N THR A 43 3.80 1.79 26.42
CA THR A 43 4.72 2.48 27.33
C THR A 43 6.18 2.09 27.05
N SER A 44 6.94 2.97 26.41
CA SER A 44 8.39 2.86 26.27
C SER A 44 9.11 3.72 27.32
N PRO A 45 10.28 3.30 27.83
CA PRO A 45 11.00 4.00 28.90
C PRO A 45 11.53 5.38 28.43
N PRO A 46 11.75 6.33 29.36
CA PRO A 46 12.10 7.71 29.01
C PRO A 46 13.49 7.75 28.38
N MET A 47 13.55 8.10 27.09
CA MET A 47 14.80 8.47 26.41
C MET A 47 15.34 9.76 27.03
N ALA A 48 16.64 9.77 27.30
CA ALA A 48 17.33 10.91 27.90
C ALA A 48 17.15 12.18 27.06
N MET A 49 16.66 13.24 27.69
CA MET A 49 16.52 14.56 27.08
C MET A 49 17.91 15.14 26.81
N SER A 50 18.36 15.08 25.56
CA SER A 50 19.54 15.81 25.14
C SER A 50 19.22 17.30 25.24
N ASN A 51 19.84 17.98 26.21
CA ASN A 51 19.68 19.40 26.42
C ASN A 51 20.46 20.16 25.32
N ARG A 52 19.95 20.13 24.08
CA ARG A 52 20.40 21.04 23.03
C ARG A 52 19.82 22.39 23.35
N THR A 53 20.69 23.34 23.68
CA THR A 53 20.36 24.76 23.63
C THR A 53 19.81 25.09 22.25
N VAL A 54 18.48 25.20 22.17
CA VAL A 54 17.77 25.74 21.01
C VAL A 54 18.15 27.21 20.98
N GLN A 55 19.15 27.55 20.16
CA GLN A 55 19.35 28.92 19.72
C GLN A 55 18.03 29.37 19.06
N PRO A 56 17.44 30.51 19.45
CA PRO A 56 16.30 31.05 18.74
C PRO A 56 16.79 31.45 17.35
N MET A 57 16.55 30.58 16.37
CA MET A 57 16.69 30.98 14.98
C MET A 57 15.42 31.73 14.65
N GLU A 58 15.54 33.06 14.62
CA GLU A 58 14.49 34.00 14.26
C GLU A 58 14.25 33.94 12.75
N GLY A 59 13.68 32.83 12.27
CA GLY A 59 13.22 32.69 10.90
C GLY A 59 11.71 32.49 10.89
N ASN A 60 11.00 33.19 10.01
CA ASN A 60 9.60 32.88 9.79
C ASN A 60 9.51 31.45 9.22
N TYR A 61 8.55 30.66 9.70
CA TYR A 61 8.33 29.30 9.22
C TYR A 61 8.17 29.24 7.69
N THR A 62 7.60 30.28 7.08
CA THR A 62 7.48 30.41 5.62
C THR A 62 8.83 30.51 4.92
N ASP A 63 9.75 31.30 5.47
CA ASP A 63 11.05 31.57 4.85
C ASP A 63 11.93 30.32 4.93
N ILE A 64 11.91 29.66 6.08
CA ILE A 64 12.64 28.41 6.31
C ILE A 64 12.13 27.28 5.40
N THR A 65 10.82 27.15 5.24
CA THR A 65 10.25 26.13 4.36
C THR A 65 10.46 26.47 2.88
N GLN A 66 10.58 27.75 2.52
CA GLN A 66 11.01 28.19 1.20
C GLN A 66 12.45 27.75 0.92
N ASP A 67 13.36 27.85 1.89
CA ASP A 67 14.74 27.34 1.75
C ASP A 67 14.75 25.81 1.53
N CYS A 68 13.90 25.05 2.23
CA CYS A 68 13.73 23.61 1.99
C CYS A 68 13.30 23.33 0.54
N TRP A 69 12.37 24.13 0.01
CA TRP A 69 11.89 24.01 -1.36
C TRP A 69 12.97 24.33 -2.39
N ASP A 70 13.72 25.41 -2.18
CA ASP A 70 14.79 25.82 -3.09
C ASP A 70 15.91 24.77 -3.13
N TYR A 71 16.25 24.18 -1.98
CA TYR A 71 17.18 23.06 -1.91
C TYR A 71 16.65 21.82 -2.67
N PHE A 72 15.37 21.50 -2.56
CA PHE A 72 14.75 20.43 -3.35
C PHE A 72 14.84 20.71 -4.86
N VAL A 73 14.55 21.95 -5.29
CA VAL A 73 14.68 22.35 -6.69
C VAL A 73 16.13 22.22 -7.18
N ASP A 74 17.11 22.57 -6.35
CA ASP A 74 18.53 22.39 -6.66
C ASP A 74 18.91 20.92 -6.85
N LEU A 75 18.42 20.03 -5.98
CA LEU A 75 18.63 18.59 -6.13
C LEU A 75 17.99 18.03 -7.40
N MET A 76 16.81 18.56 -7.77
CA MET A 76 16.08 18.14 -8.97
C MET A 76 16.65 18.71 -10.27
N ARG A 77 17.54 19.71 -10.22
CA ARG A 77 18.09 20.40 -11.41
C ARG A 77 18.74 19.45 -12.42
N ASN A 78 19.40 18.40 -11.94
CA ASN A 78 20.16 17.47 -12.78
C ASN A 78 19.40 16.18 -13.10
N VAL A 79 18.13 16.07 -12.71
CA VAL A 79 17.30 14.90 -12.99
C VAL A 79 16.66 15.07 -14.37
N THR A 80 16.91 14.14 -15.28
CA THR A 80 16.34 14.19 -16.63
C THR A 80 14.86 13.80 -16.63
N THR A 81 14.11 14.19 -17.66
CA THR A 81 12.68 13.89 -17.77
C THR A 81 12.36 12.39 -17.75
N SER A 82 13.25 11.55 -18.27
CA SER A 82 13.11 10.09 -18.21
C SER A 82 13.35 9.51 -16.81
N GLU A 83 14.13 10.21 -15.97
CA GLU A 83 14.47 9.76 -14.62
C GLU A 83 13.48 10.30 -13.56
N LEU A 84 12.66 11.30 -13.89
CA LEU A 84 11.67 11.88 -12.96
C LEU A 84 10.65 10.86 -12.46
N CYS A 85 10.34 9.84 -13.25
CA CYS A 85 9.38 8.80 -12.88
C CYS A 85 10.05 7.57 -12.23
N GLU A 86 11.37 7.57 -12.11
CA GLU A 86 12.12 6.49 -11.48
C GLU A 86 12.25 6.76 -9.98
N TRP A 87 11.44 6.07 -9.15
CA TRP A 87 11.45 6.25 -7.69
C TRP A 87 12.85 6.13 -7.08
N LYS A 88 13.70 5.25 -7.62
CA LYS A 88 15.08 5.08 -7.17
C LYS A 88 15.91 6.37 -7.30
N VAL A 89 15.63 7.21 -8.29
CA VAL A 89 16.32 8.48 -8.52
C VAL A 89 15.72 9.58 -7.64
N ILE A 90 14.39 9.68 -7.59
CA ILE A 90 13.70 10.78 -6.91
C ILE A 90 13.49 10.58 -5.40
N SER A 91 13.61 9.35 -4.89
CA SER A 91 13.38 9.03 -3.47
C SER A 91 14.27 9.84 -2.53
N LYS A 92 15.53 10.08 -2.91
CA LYS A 92 16.46 10.89 -2.12
C LYS A 92 16.01 12.36 -2.03
N PRO A 93 15.92 13.14 -3.14
CA PRO A 93 15.51 14.54 -3.06
C PRO A 93 14.14 14.73 -2.42
N TYR A 94 13.20 13.81 -2.66
CA TYR A 94 11.89 13.87 -2.05
C TYR A 94 11.93 13.65 -0.53
N SER A 95 12.71 12.67 -0.06
CA SER A 95 12.92 12.44 1.38
C SER A 95 13.62 13.62 2.06
N GLU A 96 14.57 14.28 1.38
CA GLU A 96 15.23 15.48 1.90
C GLU A 96 14.25 16.65 2.06
N LEU A 97 13.34 16.84 1.09
CA LEU A 97 12.27 17.85 1.21
C LEU A 97 11.35 17.55 2.41
N GLN A 98 10.84 16.32 2.51
CA GLN A 98 9.96 15.91 3.61
C GLN A 98 10.66 16.06 4.97
N GLY A 99 11.89 15.57 5.08
CA GLY A 99 12.66 15.65 6.32
C GLY A 99 13.00 17.08 6.72
N CYS A 100 13.29 17.98 5.76
CA CYS A 100 13.50 19.39 6.04
C CYS A 100 12.23 20.05 6.60
N LEU A 101 11.07 19.81 5.96
CA LEU A 101 9.77 20.35 6.39
C LEU A 101 9.37 19.83 7.77
N GLU A 102 9.55 18.53 8.03
CA GLU A 102 9.25 17.89 9.30
C GLU A 102 10.17 18.42 10.41
N PHE A 103 11.48 18.46 10.18
CA PHE A 103 12.46 18.94 11.15
C PHE A 103 12.18 20.38 11.61
N TRP A 104 11.85 21.27 10.67
CA TRP A 104 11.56 22.66 10.99
C TRP A 104 10.17 22.85 11.61
N ALA A 105 9.19 22.03 11.23
CA ALA A 105 7.91 21.99 11.91
C ALA A 105 8.10 21.61 13.39
N GLU A 106 8.83 20.54 13.67
CA GLU A 106 9.15 20.13 15.05
C GLU A 106 9.94 21.21 15.80
N ARG A 107 10.99 21.77 15.16
CA ARG A 107 11.86 22.77 15.80
C ARG A 107 11.12 24.05 16.19
N LEU A 108 10.14 24.46 15.39
CA LEU A 108 9.34 25.66 15.61
C LEU A 108 7.98 25.36 16.24
N ASN A 109 7.76 24.11 16.67
CA ASN A 109 6.57 23.63 17.37
C ASN A 109 5.26 23.78 16.56
N TYR A 110 5.35 23.57 15.24
CA TYR A 110 4.23 23.35 14.33
C TYR A 110 3.90 21.85 14.24
N SER A 111 2.62 21.52 14.03
CA SER A 111 2.23 20.15 13.71
C SER A 111 2.72 19.75 12.31
N TYR A 112 3.05 18.48 12.14
CA TYR A 112 3.34 17.86 10.85
C TYR A 112 2.47 16.61 10.68
N PRO A 113 1.83 16.39 9.52
CA PRO A 113 1.79 17.29 8.36
C PRO A 113 0.98 18.57 8.63
N ASN A 114 1.21 19.61 7.83
CA ASN A 114 0.45 20.86 7.85
C ASN A 114 0.22 21.39 6.42
N ALA A 115 -0.66 22.39 6.28
CA ALA A 115 -1.09 22.92 4.99
C ALA A 115 0.07 23.46 4.12
N LEU A 116 1.09 24.04 4.75
CA LEU A 116 2.25 24.58 4.02
C LEU A 116 3.13 23.45 3.49
N ALA A 117 3.41 22.43 4.32
CA ALA A 117 4.11 21.24 3.88
C ALA A 117 3.35 20.53 2.74
N GLU A 118 2.04 20.37 2.88
CA GLU A 118 1.17 19.76 1.85
C GLU A 118 1.23 20.54 0.54
N GLN A 119 1.25 21.87 0.58
CA GLN A 119 1.39 22.71 -0.60
C GLN A 119 2.70 22.42 -1.36
N TYR A 120 3.84 22.35 -0.67
CA TYR A 120 5.12 22.02 -1.31
C TYR A 120 5.12 20.61 -1.90
N ILE A 121 4.53 19.65 -1.19
CA ILE A 121 4.39 18.29 -1.70
C ILE A 121 3.55 18.28 -2.98
N PHE A 122 2.37 18.88 -3.00
CA PHE A 122 1.56 18.97 -4.23
C PHE A 122 2.26 19.74 -5.34
N GLN A 123 2.98 20.81 -5.01
CA GLN A 123 3.76 21.55 -5.99
C GLN A 123 4.83 20.68 -6.63
N SER A 124 5.48 19.79 -5.87
CA SER A 124 6.45 18.83 -6.42
C SER A 124 5.79 17.87 -7.41
N HIS A 125 4.63 17.30 -7.06
CA HIS A 125 3.86 16.40 -7.93
C HIS A 125 3.43 17.08 -9.22
N HIS A 126 2.86 18.28 -9.11
CA HIS A 126 2.44 19.05 -10.27
C HIS A 126 3.62 19.46 -11.16
N ARG A 127 4.73 19.90 -10.57
CA ARG A 127 5.88 20.42 -11.33
C ARG A 127 6.70 19.31 -12.00
N TYR A 128 6.97 18.22 -11.29
CA TYR A 128 7.92 17.20 -11.73
C TYR A 128 7.26 15.88 -12.15
N PHE A 129 6.14 15.50 -11.54
CA PHE A 129 5.60 14.14 -11.65
C PHE A 129 4.25 14.05 -12.40
N HIS A 130 3.75 15.16 -12.95
CA HIS A 130 2.42 15.21 -13.59
C HIS A 130 2.25 14.29 -14.81
N ASN A 131 3.34 13.91 -15.49
CA ASN A 131 3.33 12.98 -16.62
C ASN A 131 3.77 11.57 -16.25
N CYS A 132 4.02 11.28 -14.96
CA CYS A 132 4.41 9.95 -14.54
C CYS A 132 3.17 9.06 -14.42
N THR A 133 3.13 7.99 -15.21
CA THR A 133 2.17 6.91 -15.02
C THR A 133 2.70 5.96 -13.96
N LEU A 134 1.94 5.71 -12.90
CA LEU A 134 2.24 4.62 -11.99
C LEU A 134 2.06 3.30 -12.76
N GLU A 135 3.13 2.77 -13.34
CA GLU A 135 3.21 1.36 -13.71
C GLU A 135 3.49 0.54 -12.45
N HIS A 136 2.59 0.62 -11.47
CA HIS A 136 2.61 -0.38 -10.43
C HIS A 136 1.99 -1.64 -11.03
N PRO A 137 2.67 -2.80 -11.00
CA PRO A 137 1.93 -4.02 -10.82
C PRO A 137 1.24 -3.81 -9.48
N VAL A 138 -0.05 -3.46 -9.53
CA VAL A 138 -0.86 -3.43 -8.32
C VAL A 138 -0.66 -4.80 -7.71
N TYR A 139 0.00 -4.87 -6.55
CA TYR A 139 0.05 -6.07 -5.74
C TYR A 139 -1.36 -6.24 -5.18
N CYS A 140 -2.29 -6.51 -6.08
CA CYS A 140 -3.62 -6.95 -5.73
C CYS A 140 -3.46 -8.34 -5.15
N ASP A 141 -4.22 -8.60 -4.10
CA ASP A 141 -4.52 -9.97 -3.76
C ASP A 141 -5.10 -10.67 -5.00
N PRO A 142 -4.72 -11.94 -5.24
CA PRO A 142 -5.32 -12.71 -6.32
C PRO A 142 -6.84 -12.75 -6.12
N PRO A 143 -7.63 -12.88 -7.20
CA PRO A 143 -9.09 -12.98 -7.11
C PRO A 143 -9.50 -14.01 -6.04
N GLU A 144 -10.58 -13.74 -5.31
CA GLU A 144 -11.00 -14.53 -4.14
C GLU A 144 -11.06 -16.04 -4.43
N ASP A 145 -11.54 -16.42 -5.61
CA ASP A 145 -11.61 -17.82 -6.06
C ASP A 145 -10.23 -18.47 -6.20
N VAL A 146 -9.23 -17.73 -6.68
CA VAL A 146 -7.85 -18.21 -6.84
C VAL A 146 -7.16 -18.30 -5.48
N LEU A 147 -7.37 -17.30 -4.62
CA LEU A 147 -6.88 -17.30 -3.25
C LEU A 147 -7.44 -18.50 -2.48
N LEU A 148 -8.75 -18.75 -2.59
CA LEU A 148 -9.42 -19.89 -1.96
C LEU A 148 -8.87 -21.21 -2.50
N ALA A 149 -8.68 -21.33 -3.82
CA ALA A 149 -8.08 -22.53 -4.40
C ALA A 149 -6.65 -22.78 -3.87
N MET A 150 -5.84 -21.74 -3.72
CA MET A 150 -4.49 -21.81 -3.16
C MET A 150 -4.49 -22.22 -1.68
N ILE A 151 -5.51 -21.86 -0.91
CA ILE A 151 -5.68 -22.28 0.49
C ILE A 151 -6.20 -23.72 0.59
N MET A 152 -7.19 -24.09 -0.23
CA MET A 152 -7.81 -25.42 -0.20
C MET A 152 -6.87 -26.51 -0.72
N ALA A 153 -6.01 -26.21 -1.70
CA ALA A 153 -5.05 -27.15 -2.26
C ALA A 153 -4.15 -27.82 -1.19
N PRO A 154 -3.38 -27.10 -0.34
CA PRO A 154 -2.56 -27.72 0.70
C PRO A 154 -3.41 -28.42 1.78
N ILE A 155 -4.58 -27.90 2.13
CA ILE A 155 -5.48 -28.52 3.11
C ILE A 155 -5.94 -29.90 2.65
N CYS A 156 -6.21 -30.09 1.36
CA CYS A 156 -6.63 -31.38 0.81
C CYS A 156 -5.45 -32.29 0.45
N LEU A 157 -4.37 -31.74 -0.12
CA LEU A 157 -3.23 -32.54 -0.60
C LEU A 157 -2.40 -33.12 0.55
N ILE A 158 -2.20 -32.38 1.65
CA ILE A 158 -1.35 -32.85 2.75
C ILE A 158 -1.93 -34.12 3.42
N PRO A 159 -3.21 -34.16 3.86
CA PRO A 159 -3.80 -35.37 4.43
C PRO A 159 -3.87 -36.52 3.43
N PHE A 160 -4.12 -36.24 2.15
CA PHE A 160 -4.11 -37.25 1.10
C PHE A 160 -2.73 -37.91 0.95
N LEU A 161 -1.66 -37.13 0.89
CA LEU A 161 -0.30 -37.66 0.81
C LEU A 161 0.09 -38.42 2.08
N VAL A 162 -0.26 -37.91 3.27
CA VAL A 162 0.00 -38.59 4.55
C VAL A 162 -0.69 -39.95 4.61
N THR A 163 -1.98 -40.03 4.23
CA THR A 163 -2.70 -41.30 4.22
C THR A 163 -2.13 -42.29 3.21
N LEU A 164 -1.73 -41.83 2.02
CA LEU A 164 -1.04 -42.67 1.04
C LEU A 164 0.30 -43.21 1.56
N VAL A 165 1.11 -42.39 2.23
CA VAL A 165 2.39 -42.82 2.82
C VAL A 165 2.15 -43.86 3.92
N ILE A 166 1.19 -43.63 4.81
CA ILE A 166 0.83 -44.58 5.87
C ILE A 166 0.37 -45.90 5.25
N TRP A 167 -0.51 -45.85 4.25
CA TRP A 167 -1.00 -47.04 3.57
C TRP A 167 0.14 -47.85 2.93
N ARG A 168 1.00 -47.20 2.15
CA ARG A 168 2.19 -47.84 1.55
C ARG A 168 3.18 -48.38 2.59
N SER A 169 3.35 -47.68 3.71
CA SER A 169 4.23 -48.15 4.80
C SER A 169 3.68 -49.37 5.53
N LYS A 170 2.34 -49.59 5.51
CA LYS A 170 1.70 -50.76 6.09
C LYS A 170 1.85 -51.98 5.18
N ASP A 171 1.72 -51.79 3.86
CA ASP A 171 1.90 -52.85 2.87
C ASP A 171 3.37 -53.32 2.76
N GLY A 172 4.33 -52.44 3.08
CA GLY A 172 5.77 -52.79 3.15
C GLY A 172 6.22 -53.55 4.40
N LYS A 173 5.34 -53.76 5.40
CA LYS A 173 5.64 -54.56 6.61
C LYS A 173 5.08 -55.99 6.56
N ALA A 174 4.51 -56.40 5.43
CA ALA A 174 4.00 -57.75 5.20
C ALA A 174 5.02 -58.67 4.49
N GLN A 175 6.31 -58.34 4.52
CA GLN A 175 7.39 -59.18 3.98
C GLN A 175 8.49 -59.40 5.00
#